data_AF-A0A672HWW7-F1
#
_entry.id   AF-A0A672HWW7-F1
#
_cell.length_a   1.000
_cell.length_b   1.000
_cell.length_c   1.000
_cell.angle_alpha   90.00
_cell.angle_beta   90.00
_cell.angle_gamma   90.00
#
_symmetry.space_group_name_H-M   'P 1'
#
loop_
_entity.id
_entity.type
_entity.pdbx_description
1 polymer ?
#
loop_
_entity_poly.entity_id
_entity_poly.type
_entity_poly.pdbx_seq_one_letter_code
_entity_poly.pdbx_strand_id
1 'polypeptide(L)'
;MPRVKRTLVLTVLIACSCAVLLLQLRFLRRHVHKPHILNPAGQLTTGHGQWQTLKKFLELAQRHRMPLFLADVATLSHLTQDALQQHQGPPPPHQGPPPPHQGPLCSFLCSGRPVAAFALQASRWKYDAGFLLAAEQRGFELMEFRGEDPRLASFDSLSGEEIPLHFLFRLHGFVIQVVFLYERSGNYLWHGALRLKAGADRSFAPFTLLDYGRHAGAYDRPELVLTVLDGLDVRVPRNVSHFLAQQRHAHFLECRYREARGFLQLYPDDASPPALEFRRKAKALLHLAARALARIHVPFWISSGTCLGEPPPSPCRHPMTPDP
;
A
#
# COMPACT_ATOMS: atom_id res chain seq x y z
N MET A 1 -57.05 40.17 16.68
CA MET A 1 -56.41 38.83 16.63
C MET A 1 -56.91 38.10 15.39
N PRO A 2 -56.07 37.85 14.37
CA PRO A 2 -56.54 37.26 13.12
C PRO A 2 -56.83 35.76 13.33
N ARG A 3 -58.04 35.33 12.96
CA ARG A 3 -58.47 33.93 12.98
C ARG A 3 -57.69 33.15 11.92
N VAL A 4 -56.58 32.54 12.32
CA VAL A 4 -55.82 31.64 11.45
C VAL A 4 -56.75 30.48 11.07
N LYS A 5 -56.98 30.30 9.76
CA LYS A 5 -57.83 29.22 9.24
C LYS A 5 -57.23 27.88 9.64
N ARG A 6 -57.94 27.10 10.46
CA ARG A 6 -57.49 25.78 10.97
C ARG A 6 -57.02 24.84 9.86
N THR A 7 -57.63 24.92 8.67
CA THR A 7 -57.24 24.17 7.47
C THR A 7 -55.86 24.56 6.94
N LEU A 8 -55.48 25.84 7.01
CA LEU A 8 -54.14 26.30 6.62
C LEU A 8 -53.07 25.78 7.59
N VAL A 9 -53.39 25.73 8.88
CA VAL A 9 -52.47 25.18 9.89
C VAL A 9 -52.26 23.68 9.68
N LEU A 10 -53.34 22.95 9.38
CA LEU A 10 -53.27 21.51 9.13
C LEU A 10 -52.44 21.18 7.88
N THR A 11 -52.63 21.91 6.78
CA THR A 11 -51.86 21.69 5.55
C THR A 11 -50.38 22.01 5.73
N VAL A 12 -50.05 23.08 6.47
CA VAL A 12 -48.66 23.41 6.80
C VAL A 12 -48.02 22.32 7.68
N LEU A 13 -48.75 21.81 8.68
CA LEU A 13 -48.25 20.72 9.54
C LEU A 13 -47.99 19.43 8.75
N ILE A 14 -48.89 19.06 7.83
CA ILE A 14 -48.70 17.88 6.96
C ILE A 14 -47.50 18.09 6.04
N ALA A 15 -47.38 19.27 5.41
CA ALA A 15 -46.26 19.58 4.53
C ALA A 15 -44.91 19.54 5.27
N CYS A 16 -44.85 20.10 6.48
CA CYS A 16 -43.66 20.04 7.33
C CYS A 16 -43.34 18.59 7.76
N SER A 17 -44.35 17.80 8.13
CA SER A 17 -44.17 16.39 8.51
C SER A 17 -43.61 15.56 7.34
N CYS A 18 -44.16 15.72 6.14
CA CYS A 18 -43.65 15.08 4.92
C CYS A 18 -42.22 15.50 4.59
N ALA A 19 -41.90 16.79 4.73
CA ALA A 19 -40.54 17.29 4.51
C ALA A 19 -39.53 16.69 5.51
N VAL A 20 -39.90 16.58 6.79
CA VAL A 20 -39.08 15.94 7.82
C VAL A 20 -38.89 14.45 7.53
N LEU A 21 -39.95 13.74 7.13
CA LEU A 21 -39.88 12.32 6.71
C LEU A 21 -38.95 12.11 5.52
N LEU A 22 -39.01 12.98 4.51
CA LEU A 22 -38.09 12.92 3.36
C LEU A 22 -36.64 13.22 3.77
N LEU A 23 -36.44 14.13 4.72
CA LEU A 23 -35.12 14.44 5.25
C LEU A 23 -34.57 13.25 6.06
N GLN A 24 -35.41 12.62 6.90
CA GLN A 24 -35.07 11.41 7.65
C GLN A 24 -34.78 10.23 6.71
N LEU A 25 -35.56 10.04 5.65
CA LEU A 25 -35.30 9.02 4.62
C LEU A 25 -34.00 9.28 3.86
N ARG A 26 -33.70 10.53 3.51
CA ARG A 26 -32.41 10.89 2.89
C ARG A 26 -31.24 10.73 3.86
N PHE A 27 -31.44 11.06 5.13
CA PHE A 27 -30.44 10.87 6.19
C PHE A 27 -30.17 9.38 6.41
N LEU A 28 -31.22 8.55 6.55
CA LEU A 28 -31.11 7.09 6.58
C LEU A 28 -30.44 6.57 5.32
N ARG A 29 -30.82 6.99 4.12
CA ARG A 29 -30.19 6.49 2.89
C ARG A 29 -28.71 6.87 2.79
N ARG A 30 -28.30 8.03 3.31
CA ARG A 30 -26.89 8.45 3.36
C ARG A 30 -26.09 7.78 4.48
N HIS A 31 -26.71 7.46 5.61
CA HIS A 31 -26.04 6.83 6.76
C HIS A 31 -26.13 5.31 6.78
N VAL A 32 -27.14 4.70 6.18
CA VAL A 32 -27.28 3.24 5.98
C VAL A 32 -26.44 2.76 4.78
N HIS A 33 -26.06 3.66 3.86
CA HIS A 33 -24.96 3.39 2.92
C HIS A 33 -23.56 3.49 3.53
N LYS A 34 -23.44 3.81 4.82
CA LYS A 34 -22.25 3.44 5.59
C LYS A 34 -22.58 2.11 6.26
N PRO A 35 -21.82 1.03 6.01
CA PRO A 35 -22.09 -0.25 6.65
C PRO A 35 -21.77 -0.11 8.13
N HIS A 36 -22.80 0.18 8.95
CA HIS A 36 -22.71 0.00 10.38
C HIS A 36 -22.73 -1.51 10.66
N ILE A 37 -21.55 -2.04 10.96
CA ILE A 37 -21.17 -2.61 12.26
C ILE A 37 -22.38 -3.14 13.07
N LEU A 38 -22.31 -4.44 13.38
CA LEU A 38 -23.21 -5.29 14.19
C LEU A 38 -24.23 -6.11 13.40
N ASN A 39 -23.74 -7.06 12.61
CA ASN A 39 -24.50 -8.28 12.32
C ASN A 39 -23.57 -9.51 12.44
N PRO A 40 -23.61 -10.28 13.54
CA PRO A 40 -22.68 -11.40 13.76
C PRO A 40 -22.82 -12.50 12.69
N ALA A 41 -24.01 -12.66 12.09
CA ALA A 41 -24.22 -13.59 10.96
C ALA A 41 -23.72 -13.04 9.62
N GLY A 42 -23.70 -11.72 9.43
CA GLY A 42 -23.20 -11.06 8.20
C GLY A 42 -21.68 -10.95 8.14
N GLN A 43 -21.01 -10.95 9.30
CA GLN A 43 -19.56 -10.92 9.39
C GLN A 43 -18.92 -12.26 9.01
N LEU A 44 -19.59 -13.39 9.31
CA LEU A 44 -19.15 -14.71 8.86
C LEU A 44 -19.25 -14.86 7.32
N THR A 45 -20.31 -14.35 6.69
CA THR A 45 -20.51 -14.49 5.23
C THR A 45 -19.59 -13.57 4.43
N THR A 46 -19.42 -12.33 4.89
CA THR A 46 -18.48 -11.37 4.28
C THR A 46 -17.03 -11.82 4.47
N GLY A 47 -16.64 -12.26 5.67
CA GLY A 47 -15.31 -12.82 5.93
C GLY A 47 -15.03 -14.07 5.07
N HIS A 48 -15.99 -15.00 4.98
CA HIS A 48 -15.83 -16.18 4.12
C HIS A 48 -15.63 -15.81 2.64
N GLY A 49 -16.38 -14.83 2.13
CA GLY A 49 -16.22 -14.32 0.76
C GLY A 49 -14.84 -13.69 0.51
N GLN A 50 -14.33 -12.93 1.49
CA GLN A 50 -12.98 -12.35 1.44
C GLN A 50 -11.90 -13.43 1.41
N TRP A 51 -11.99 -14.40 2.32
CA TRP A 51 -11.06 -15.52 2.40
C TRP A 51 -11.02 -16.33 1.10
N GLN A 52 -12.18 -16.68 0.53
CA GLN A 52 -12.25 -17.41 -0.74
C GLN A 52 -11.61 -16.61 -1.90
N THR A 53 -11.83 -15.30 -1.91
CA THR A 53 -11.24 -14.41 -2.92
C THR A 53 -9.72 -14.36 -2.80
N LEU A 54 -9.20 -14.21 -1.57
CA LEU A 54 -7.77 -14.24 -1.29
C LEU A 54 -7.14 -15.58 -1.66
N LYS A 55 -7.75 -16.70 -1.25
CA LYS A 55 -7.29 -18.04 -1.59
C LYS A 55 -7.18 -18.22 -3.10
N LYS A 56 -8.23 -17.87 -3.85
CA LYS A 56 -8.26 -17.99 -5.31
C LYS A 56 -7.17 -17.15 -5.98
N PHE A 57 -6.91 -15.95 -5.46
CA PHE A 57 -5.86 -15.07 -5.95
C PHE A 57 -4.46 -15.59 -5.63
N LEU A 58 -4.20 -16.05 -4.40
CA LEU A 58 -2.89 -16.56 -3.99
C LEU A 58 -2.53 -17.85 -4.73
N GLU A 59 -3.49 -18.76 -4.95
CA GLU A 59 -3.29 -19.96 -5.78
C GLU A 59 -2.90 -19.60 -7.22
N LEU A 60 -3.54 -18.56 -7.78
CA LEU A 60 -3.22 -18.06 -9.11
C LEU A 60 -1.82 -17.43 -9.15
N ALA A 61 -1.50 -16.57 -8.18
CA ALA A 61 -0.20 -15.94 -8.04
C ALA A 61 0.92 -16.99 -7.91
N GLN A 62 0.72 -18.03 -7.10
CA GLN A 62 1.66 -19.13 -6.94
C GLN A 62 1.88 -19.90 -8.24
N ARG A 63 0.80 -20.21 -8.98
CA ARG A 63 0.87 -20.90 -10.28
C ARG A 63 1.69 -20.12 -11.31
N HIS A 64 1.56 -18.80 -11.32
CA HIS A 64 2.34 -17.89 -12.18
C HIS A 64 3.65 -17.39 -11.54
N ARG A 65 4.10 -18.03 -10.45
CA ARG A 65 5.37 -17.73 -9.75
C ARG A 65 5.52 -16.25 -9.37
N MET A 66 4.41 -15.60 -9.04
CA MET A 66 4.38 -14.22 -8.58
C MET A 66 4.80 -14.18 -7.09
N PRO A 67 5.97 -13.59 -6.75
CA PRO A 67 6.57 -13.71 -5.42
C PRO A 67 5.98 -12.68 -4.45
N LEU A 68 4.69 -12.80 -4.17
CA LEU A 68 3.95 -11.90 -3.29
C LEU A 68 4.37 -12.05 -1.82
N PHE A 69 4.29 -10.95 -1.07
CA PHE A 69 4.26 -10.95 0.38
C PHE A 69 3.18 -9.99 0.89
N LEU A 70 2.67 -10.26 2.08
CA LEU A 70 1.63 -9.46 2.72
C LEU A 70 2.18 -8.08 3.08
N ALA A 71 1.50 -7.05 2.61
CA ALA A 71 1.81 -5.65 2.87
C ALA A 71 0.63 -4.92 3.55
N ASP A 72 -0.51 -5.59 3.75
CA ASP A 72 -1.71 -5.01 4.36
C ASP A 72 -1.43 -4.53 5.78
N VAL A 73 -1.55 -3.22 6.01
CA VAL A 73 -1.14 -2.59 7.27
C VAL A 73 -2.03 -3.07 8.41
N ALA A 74 -3.33 -3.22 8.19
CA ALA A 74 -4.26 -3.69 9.21
C ALA A 74 -3.94 -5.13 9.62
N THR A 75 -3.81 -6.03 8.65
CA THR A 75 -3.50 -7.45 8.92
C THR A 75 -2.16 -7.59 9.61
N LEU A 76 -1.11 -6.91 9.11
CA LEU A 76 0.21 -6.92 9.73
C LEU A 76 0.19 -6.35 11.16
N SER A 77 -0.63 -5.33 11.44
CA SER A 77 -0.76 -4.75 12.79
C SER A 77 -1.37 -5.72 13.80
N HIS A 78 -2.14 -6.71 13.35
CA HIS A 78 -2.70 -7.76 14.20
C HIS A 78 -1.73 -8.93 14.42
N LEU A 79 -0.65 -9.03 13.63
CA LEU A 79 0.37 -10.06 13.82
C LEU A 79 1.33 -9.64 14.94
N THR A 80 1.23 -10.29 16.10
CA THR A 80 2.27 -10.20 17.13
C THR A 80 3.49 -11.00 16.70
N GLN A 81 4.70 -10.59 17.12
CA GLN A 81 5.92 -11.36 16.87
C GLN A 81 5.84 -12.79 17.43
N ASP A 82 5.13 -12.98 18.56
CA ASP A 82 4.90 -14.29 19.17
C ASP A 82 4.00 -15.18 18.30
N ALA A 83 2.97 -14.63 17.64
CA ALA A 83 2.12 -15.36 16.71
C ALA A 83 2.91 -15.88 15.50
N LEU A 84 3.88 -15.09 15.02
CA LEU A 84 4.78 -15.51 13.93
C LEU A 84 5.73 -16.63 14.34
N GLN A 85 6.23 -16.63 15.59
CA GLN A 85 7.10 -17.69 16.09
C GLN A 85 6.34 -19.01 16.29
N GLN A 86 5.09 -18.95 16.78
CA GLN A 86 4.24 -20.13 16.95
C GLN A 86 3.89 -20.81 15.62
N HIS A 87 3.80 -20.06 14.52
CA HIS A 87 3.46 -20.59 13.19
C HIS A 87 4.68 -20.95 12.32
N GLN A 88 5.91 -20.74 12.82
CA GLN A 88 7.16 -21.12 12.13
C GLN A 88 7.57 -22.59 12.37
N GLY A 89 6.83 -23.34 13.19
CA GLY A 89 7.07 -24.76 13.42
C GLY A 89 6.25 -25.69 12.51
N PRO A 90 6.70 -26.93 12.25
CA PRO A 90 5.83 -27.95 11.67
C PRO A 90 4.58 -28.14 12.57
N PRO A 91 3.41 -28.42 11.98
CA PRO A 91 2.19 -28.60 12.74
C PRO A 91 2.39 -29.68 13.82
N PRO A 92 1.91 -29.46 15.06
CA PRO A 92 2.08 -30.42 16.13
C PRO A 92 1.47 -31.78 15.70
N PRO A 93 2.17 -32.91 15.89
CA PRO A 93 1.80 -34.24 15.35
C PRO A 93 0.52 -34.84 15.94
N HIS A 94 -0.28 -34.07 16.69
CA HIS A 94 -1.47 -34.53 17.40
C HIS A 94 -2.77 -33.79 17.03
N GLN A 95 -2.75 -32.90 16.04
CA GLN A 95 -3.98 -32.35 15.49
C GLN A 95 -4.36 -33.14 14.25
N GLY A 96 -5.35 -34.03 14.42
CA GLY A 96 -5.99 -34.71 13.29
C GLY A 96 -6.59 -33.71 12.30
N PRO A 97 -7.00 -34.17 11.10
CA PRO A 97 -7.59 -33.29 10.10
C PRO A 97 -8.78 -32.53 10.72
N PRO A 98 -8.89 -31.20 10.49
CA PRO A 98 -9.99 -30.41 11.03
C PRO A 98 -11.34 -30.97 10.53
N PRO A 99 -12.39 -30.93 11.37
CA PRO A 99 -13.69 -31.48 11.02
C PRO A 99 -14.23 -30.82 9.73
N PRO A 100 -14.87 -31.58 8.81
CA PRO A 100 -15.22 -31.15 7.45
C PRO A 100 -16.28 -30.04 7.34
N HIS A 101 -16.75 -29.48 8.47
CA HIS A 101 -17.86 -28.51 8.52
C HIS A 101 -17.53 -27.19 9.22
N GLN A 102 -16.30 -26.99 9.68
CA GLN A 102 -15.83 -25.69 10.12
C GLN A 102 -14.91 -25.13 9.04
N GLY A 103 -15.44 -24.21 8.22
CA GLY A 103 -14.58 -23.37 7.38
C GLY A 103 -13.49 -22.73 8.24
N PRO A 104 -12.30 -22.45 7.68
CA PRO A 104 -11.19 -21.92 8.48
C PRO A 104 -11.66 -20.67 9.24
N LEU A 105 -11.46 -20.68 10.55
CA LEU A 105 -11.67 -19.52 11.42
C LEU A 105 -10.75 -18.41 10.92
N CYS A 106 -11.29 -17.50 10.12
CA CYS A 106 -10.53 -16.43 9.50
C CYS A 106 -10.27 -15.34 10.54
N SER A 107 -9.08 -15.35 11.12
CA SER A 107 -8.71 -14.55 12.28
C SER A 107 -7.93 -13.30 11.89
N PHE A 108 -7.18 -13.34 10.78
CA PHE A 108 -6.27 -12.26 10.38
C PHE A 108 -6.68 -11.61 9.05
N LEU A 109 -6.87 -12.41 8.00
CA LEU A 109 -7.08 -11.97 6.62
C LEU A 109 -8.51 -11.48 6.36
N CYS A 110 -9.47 -11.82 7.23
CA CYS A 110 -10.87 -11.39 7.14
C CYS A 110 -11.16 -10.24 8.09
N SER A 111 -10.42 -9.15 7.95
CA SER A 111 -10.56 -7.96 8.77
C SER A 111 -11.86 -7.19 8.51
N GLY A 112 -12.67 -7.60 7.53
CA GLY A 112 -13.88 -6.88 7.10
C GLY A 112 -13.55 -5.61 6.31
N ARG A 113 -12.27 -5.28 6.11
CA ARG A 113 -11.86 -4.21 5.18
C ARG A 113 -12.22 -4.61 3.75
N PRO A 114 -12.63 -3.67 2.89
CA PRO A 114 -12.92 -3.97 1.48
C PRO A 114 -11.67 -4.15 0.62
N VAL A 115 -10.47 -4.02 1.20
CA VAL A 115 -9.18 -4.08 0.50
C VAL A 115 -8.19 -4.91 1.31
N ALA A 116 -7.37 -5.70 0.61
CA ALA A 116 -6.11 -6.23 1.13
C ALA A 116 -4.93 -5.82 0.24
N ALA A 117 -3.78 -5.53 0.84
CA ALA A 117 -2.57 -5.19 0.11
C ALA A 117 -1.49 -6.30 0.16
N PHE A 118 -0.93 -6.61 -1.00
CA PHE A 118 0.28 -7.40 -1.17
C PHE A 118 1.32 -6.56 -1.91
N ALA A 119 2.58 -6.92 -1.74
CA ALA A 119 3.68 -6.32 -2.47
C ALA A 119 4.55 -7.41 -3.09
N LEU A 120 5.29 -7.03 -4.14
CA LEU A 120 6.30 -7.88 -4.75
C LEU A 120 7.52 -7.06 -5.14
N GLN A 121 8.68 -7.71 -5.10
CA GLN A 121 9.90 -7.13 -5.63
C GLN A 121 9.95 -7.34 -7.14
N ALA A 122 9.88 -6.25 -7.90
CA ALA A 122 9.72 -6.28 -9.35
C ALA A 122 10.88 -7.01 -10.05
N SER A 123 12.11 -6.94 -9.51
CA SER A 123 13.27 -7.67 -10.05
C SER A 123 13.12 -9.20 -9.99
N ARG A 124 12.22 -9.73 -9.15
CA ARG A 124 11.99 -11.17 -8.97
C ARG A 124 10.81 -11.70 -9.76
N TRP A 125 10.10 -10.85 -10.48
CA TRP A 125 8.94 -11.24 -11.28
C TRP A 125 9.09 -10.73 -12.70
N LYS A 126 8.89 -11.63 -13.66
CA LYS A 126 8.79 -11.24 -15.07
C LYS A 126 7.32 -11.01 -15.36
N TYR A 127 7.01 -9.87 -15.97
CA TYR A 127 5.65 -9.58 -16.40
C TYR A 127 5.14 -10.72 -17.30
N ASP A 128 4.01 -11.30 -16.92
CA ASP A 128 3.37 -12.41 -17.62
C ASP A 128 1.94 -12.00 -17.98
N ALA A 129 1.68 -11.72 -19.25
CA ALA A 129 0.34 -11.41 -19.73
C ALA A 129 -0.64 -12.59 -19.51
N GLY A 130 -0.13 -13.83 -19.45
CA GLY A 130 -0.91 -15.01 -19.13
C GLY A 130 -1.48 -14.99 -17.70
N PHE A 131 -0.79 -14.36 -16.75
CA PHE A 131 -1.32 -14.18 -15.39
C PHE A 131 -2.56 -13.29 -15.37
N LEU A 132 -2.54 -12.16 -16.11
CA LEU A 132 -3.67 -11.23 -16.16
C LEU A 132 -4.88 -11.88 -16.84
N LEU A 133 -4.67 -12.57 -17.97
CA LEU A 133 -5.71 -13.33 -18.65
C LEU A 133 -6.30 -14.42 -17.74
N ALA A 134 -5.45 -15.15 -17.02
CA ALA A 134 -5.90 -16.18 -16.10
C ALA A 134 -6.67 -15.60 -14.89
N ALA A 135 -6.34 -14.38 -14.44
CA ALA A 135 -7.12 -13.68 -13.42
C ALA A 135 -8.53 -13.33 -13.92
N GLU A 136 -8.64 -12.79 -15.13
CA GLU A 136 -9.93 -12.48 -15.76
C GLU A 136 -10.78 -13.73 -15.98
N GLN A 137 -10.18 -14.83 -16.46
CA GLN A 137 -10.86 -16.14 -16.57
C GLN A 137 -11.33 -16.69 -15.22
N ARG A 138 -10.67 -16.29 -14.13
CA ARG A 138 -11.08 -16.58 -12.76
C ARG A 138 -12.09 -15.56 -12.23
N GLY A 139 -12.59 -14.65 -13.07
CA GLY A 139 -13.63 -13.67 -12.75
C GLY A 139 -13.12 -12.42 -12.04
N PHE A 140 -11.80 -12.24 -11.92
CA PHE A 140 -11.26 -10.99 -11.39
C PHE A 140 -11.37 -9.90 -12.45
N GLU A 141 -11.90 -8.76 -12.05
CA GLU A 141 -11.72 -7.54 -12.81
C GLU A 141 -10.36 -6.94 -12.47
N LEU A 142 -9.67 -6.36 -13.46
CA LEU A 142 -8.32 -5.83 -13.30
C LEU A 142 -8.27 -4.34 -13.62
N MET A 143 -7.53 -3.60 -12.80
CA MET A 143 -7.08 -2.25 -13.13
C MET A 143 -5.58 -2.13 -12.92
N GLU A 144 -4.85 -1.85 -13.99
CA GLU A 144 -3.41 -1.64 -13.99
C GLU A 144 -3.06 -0.15 -13.93
N PHE A 145 -2.13 0.19 -13.04
CA PHE A 145 -1.54 1.51 -12.96
C PHE A 145 -0.09 1.44 -13.39
N ARG A 146 0.24 2.18 -14.45
CA ARG A 146 1.60 2.34 -14.94
C ARG A 146 2.08 3.77 -14.72
N GLY A 147 3.39 3.97 -14.71
CA GLY A 147 4.00 5.29 -14.66
C GLY A 147 5.46 5.22 -15.06
N GLU A 148 6.09 6.40 -15.15
CA GLU A 148 7.47 6.53 -15.59
C GLU A 148 8.44 5.73 -14.71
N ASP A 149 9.43 5.10 -15.33
CA ASP A 149 10.51 4.43 -14.61
C ASP A 149 11.50 5.46 -14.01
N PRO A 150 11.53 5.62 -12.68
CA PRO A 150 12.43 6.60 -12.06
C PRO A 150 13.91 6.23 -12.19
N ARG A 151 14.23 4.99 -12.62
CA ARG A 151 15.61 4.57 -12.92
C ARG A 151 16.11 5.18 -14.24
N LEU A 152 15.20 5.60 -15.11
CA LEU A 152 15.49 6.21 -16.40
C LEU A 152 15.29 7.73 -16.38
N ALA A 153 14.75 8.30 -15.30
CA ALA A 153 14.44 9.72 -15.19
C ALA A 153 15.65 10.67 -15.38
N SER A 154 16.88 10.18 -15.24
CA SER A 154 18.09 10.96 -15.54
C SER A 154 18.43 11.05 -17.03
N PHE A 155 17.77 10.27 -17.89
CA PHE A 155 18.05 10.15 -19.32
C PHE A 155 16.84 10.62 -20.15
N ASP A 156 16.92 11.82 -20.73
CA ASP A 156 15.82 12.43 -21.53
C ASP A 156 15.44 11.62 -22.78
N SER A 157 16.34 10.76 -23.26
CA SER A 157 16.07 9.88 -24.41
C SER A 157 15.34 8.58 -24.04
N LEU A 158 15.28 8.23 -22.75
CA LEU A 158 14.65 7.01 -22.23
C LEU A 158 13.48 7.31 -21.28
N SER A 159 13.22 8.58 -20.99
CA SER A 159 12.06 9.05 -20.22
C SER A 159 10.77 8.83 -21.01
N GLY A 160 10.23 7.61 -20.95
CA GLY A 160 9.01 7.25 -21.67
C GLY A 160 8.57 5.81 -21.50
N GLU A 161 9.45 4.92 -21.00
CA GLU A 161 9.03 3.55 -20.70
C GLU A 161 8.20 3.54 -19.40
N GLU A 162 6.89 3.31 -19.55
CA GLU A 162 6.00 3.13 -18.41
C GLU A 162 6.18 1.72 -17.82
N ILE A 163 6.37 1.62 -16.51
CA ILE A 163 6.45 0.37 -15.75
C ILE A 163 5.18 0.16 -14.91
N PRO A 164 4.76 -1.09 -14.64
CA PRO A 164 3.63 -1.35 -13.75
C PRO A 164 3.96 -0.93 -12.32
N LEU A 165 3.12 -0.10 -11.71
CA LEU A 165 3.29 0.41 -10.34
C LEU A 165 2.36 -0.30 -9.37
N HIS A 166 1.10 -0.51 -9.77
CA HIS A 166 0.07 -1.17 -8.98
C HIS A 166 -0.84 -2.00 -9.88
N PHE A 167 -1.25 -3.18 -9.41
CA PHE A 167 -2.43 -3.85 -9.93
C PHE A 167 -3.52 -3.86 -8.87
N LEU A 168 -4.76 -3.61 -9.28
CA LEU A 168 -5.94 -3.82 -8.45
C LEU A 168 -6.77 -4.94 -9.07
N PHE A 169 -7.00 -6.00 -8.29
CA PHE A 169 -7.89 -7.10 -8.67
C PHE A 169 -9.17 -7.00 -7.85
N ARG A 170 -10.32 -6.94 -8.51
CA ARG A 170 -11.63 -6.91 -7.84
C ARG A 170 -12.40 -8.19 -8.10
N LEU A 171 -12.93 -8.80 -7.05
CA LEU A 171 -13.86 -9.93 -7.15
C LEU A 171 -14.90 -9.84 -6.03
N HIS A 172 -16.19 -9.93 -6.39
CA HIS A 172 -17.32 -9.80 -5.46
C HIS A 172 -17.25 -8.54 -4.56
N GLY A 173 -16.75 -7.43 -5.09
CA GLY A 173 -16.60 -6.16 -4.37
C GLY A 173 -15.40 -6.07 -3.41
N PHE A 174 -14.63 -7.15 -3.23
CA PHE A 174 -13.37 -7.14 -2.49
C PHE A 174 -12.21 -6.85 -3.44
N VAL A 175 -11.29 -5.99 -3.01
CA VAL A 175 -10.15 -5.53 -3.82
C VAL A 175 -8.84 -6.04 -3.25
N ILE A 176 -8.00 -6.60 -4.11
CA ILE A 176 -6.62 -6.98 -3.78
C ILE A 176 -5.69 -6.01 -4.51
N GLN A 177 -4.94 -5.22 -3.76
CA GLN A 177 -3.90 -4.36 -4.30
C GLN A 177 -2.58 -5.12 -4.32
N VAL A 178 -1.90 -5.10 -5.46
CA VAL A 178 -0.52 -5.55 -5.60
C VAL A 178 0.37 -4.34 -5.88
N VAL A 179 1.31 -4.07 -4.97
CA VAL A 179 2.27 -2.97 -5.06
C VAL A 179 3.60 -3.47 -5.62
N PHE A 180 4.09 -2.82 -6.66
CA PHE A 180 5.38 -3.14 -7.25
C PHE A 180 6.50 -2.36 -6.57
N LEU A 181 7.45 -3.09 -5.99
CA LEU A 181 8.64 -2.56 -5.34
C LEU A 181 9.85 -2.71 -6.26
N TYR A 182 10.37 -1.59 -6.75
CA TYR A 182 11.53 -1.51 -7.62
C TYR A 182 12.79 -1.20 -6.83
N GLU A 183 13.88 -1.89 -7.15
CA GLU A 183 15.18 -1.53 -6.61
C GLU A 183 15.69 -0.25 -7.26
N ARG A 184 16.10 0.70 -6.42
CA ARG A 184 16.84 1.89 -6.85
C ARG A 184 18.27 1.85 -6.29
N SER A 185 19.13 2.63 -6.92
CA SER A 185 20.49 2.82 -6.45
C SER A 185 20.45 3.40 -5.02
N GLY A 186 21.35 2.99 -4.13
CA GLY A 186 21.22 3.24 -2.67
C GLY A 186 20.55 2.11 -1.87
N ASN A 187 20.28 0.95 -2.50
CA ASN A 187 19.86 -0.30 -1.84
C ASN A 187 18.55 -0.17 -1.03
N TYR A 188 17.57 0.51 -1.60
CA TYR A 188 16.21 0.59 -1.08
C TYR A 188 15.20 0.15 -2.14
N LEU A 189 14.00 -0.18 -1.69
CA LEU A 189 12.85 -0.51 -2.53
C LEU A 189 11.94 0.70 -2.67
N TRP A 190 11.54 1.01 -3.89
CA TRP A 190 10.67 2.14 -4.23
C TRP A 190 9.34 1.66 -4.82
N HIS A 191 8.22 2.29 -4.47
CA HIS A 191 6.98 2.19 -5.24
C HIS A 191 6.53 3.57 -5.72
N GLY A 192 5.82 3.59 -6.84
CA GLY A 192 5.20 4.79 -7.38
C GLY A 192 3.88 5.16 -6.69
N ALA A 193 3.44 6.39 -6.93
CA ALA A 193 2.08 6.82 -6.61
C ALA A 193 1.08 6.22 -7.61
N LEU A 194 -0.16 6.05 -7.17
CA LEU A 194 -1.29 5.67 -8.00
C LEU A 194 -1.96 6.94 -8.52
N ARG A 195 -1.92 7.15 -9.84
CA ARG A 195 -2.55 8.29 -10.51
C ARG A 195 -3.68 7.81 -11.42
N LEU A 196 -4.91 8.20 -11.11
CA LEU A 196 -6.07 7.87 -11.95
C LEU A 196 -6.04 8.72 -13.22
N LYS A 197 -6.05 8.05 -14.39
CA LYS A 197 -6.20 8.70 -15.69
C LYS A 197 -7.60 9.33 -15.80
N ALA A 198 -7.74 10.36 -16.63
CA ALA A 198 -9.04 10.95 -16.93
C ALA A 198 -9.96 9.87 -17.55
N GLY A 199 -11.16 9.69 -16.99
CA GLY A 199 -12.11 8.66 -17.43
C GLY A 199 -11.98 7.28 -16.75
N ALA A 200 -11.02 7.09 -15.83
CA ALA A 200 -10.93 5.84 -15.07
C ALA A 200 -12.15 5.64 -14.15
N ASP A 201 -12.58 4.39 -13.98
CA ASP A 201 -13.68 4.03 -13.07
C ASP A 201 -13.27 4.26 -11.61
N ARG A 202 -13.74 5.38 -11.05
CA ARG A 202 -13.49 5.75 -9.64
C ARG A 202 -14.25 4.85 -8.65
N SER A 203 -15.22 4.07 -9.12
CA SER A 203 -15.95 3.10 -8.29
C SER A 203 -15.26 1.74 -8.25
N PHE A 204 -14.17 1.55 -9.02
CA PHE A 204 -13.44 0.29 -9.08
C PHE A 204 -12.97 -0.17 -7.69
N ALA A 205 -12.36 0.74 -6.93
CA ALA A 205 -11.86 0.49 -5.59
C ALA A 205 -12.11 1.70 -4.67
N PRO A 206 -12.18 1.49 -3.35
CA PRO A 206 -12.19 2.60 -2.41
C PRO A 206 -10.77 3.19 -2.28
N PHE A 207 -10.35 4.01 -3.26
CA PHE A 207 -8.98 4.54 -3.37
C PHE A 207 -8.46 5.26 -2.13
N THR A 208 -9.35 5.84 -1.32
CA THR A 208 -8.99 6.51 -0.05
C THR A 208 -8.57 5.54 1.06
N LEU A 209 -8.98 4.27 0.96
CA LEU A 209 -8.69 3.19 1.91
C LEU A 209 -7.47 2.35 1.53
N LEU A 210 -6.84 2.62 0.37
CA LEU A 210 -5.60 1.96 -0.02
C LEU A 210 -4.45 2.43 0.87
N ASP A 211 -3.73 1.49 1.47
CA ASP A 211 -2.56 1.78 2.31
C ASP A 211 -1.37 2.30 1.47
N TYR A 212 -1.39 2.04 0.15
CA TYR A 212 -0.35 2.41 -0.80
C TYR A 212 -0.93 3.18 -2.00
N GLY A 213 -0.11 4.08 -2.57
CA GLY A 213 -0.43 4.79 -3.81
C GLY A 213 -0.83 6.26 -3.65
N ARG A 214 -1.08 6.76 -2.43
CA ARG A 214 -1.30 8.20 -2.20
C ARG A 214 -0.08 9.03 -2.61
N HIS A 215 1.11 8.51 -2.30
CA HIS A 215 2.40 9.06 -2.66
C HIS A 215 3.35 7.93 -3.09
N ALA A 216 4.46 8.29 -3.73
CA ALA A 216 5.57 7.37 -3.94
C ALA A 216 6.24 7.08 -2.59
N GLY A 217 6.77 5.87 -2.40
CA GLY A 217 7.35 5.46 -1.13
C GLY A 217 8.65 4.70 -1.27
N ALA A 218 9.48 4.75 -0.23
CA ALA A 218 10.76 4.06 -0.14
C ALA A 218 10.89 3.26 1.16
N TYR A 219 11.42 2.04 1.04
CA TYR A 219 11.51 1.04 2.11
C TYR A 219 12.90 0.41 2.11
N ASP A 220 13.38 0.00 3.28
CA ASP A 220 14.49 -0.94 3.31
C ASP A 220 14.03 -2.30 2.80
N ARG A 221 14.94 -3.11 2.28
CA ARG A 221 14.62 -4.45 1.79
C ARG A 221 14.20 -5.33 2.99
N PRO A 222 12.94 -5.76 3.10
CA PRO A 222 12.53 -6.62 4.20
C PRO A 222 13.07 -8.04 3.99
N GLU A 223 13.54 -8.66 5.07
CA GLU A 223 13.66 -10.12 5.11
C GLU A 223 12.24 -10.71 5.19
N LEU A 224 11.92 -11.68 4.33
CA LEU A 224 10.60 -12.28 4.26
C LEU A 224 10.64 -13.70 4.83
N VAL A 225 9.64 -14.05 5.64
CA VAL A 225 9.44 -15.40 6.17
C VAL A 225 8.11 -15.95 5.67
N LEU A 226 8.08 -17.25 5.37
CA LEU A 226 6.85 -17.94 5.02
C LEU A 226 6.13 -18.35 6.31
N THR A 227 4.82 -18.10 6.39
CA THR A 227 3.97 -18.50 7.51
C THR A 227 2.59 -18.89 6.97
N VAL A 228 1.80 -19.60 7.78
CA VAL A 228 0.41 -19.91 7.46
C VAL A 228 -0.49 -18.91 8.20
N LEU A 229 -1.32 -18.18 7.46
CA LEU A 229 -2.35 -17.28 8.02
C LEU A 229 -3.72 -17.74 7.54
N ASP A 230 -4.63 -18.06 8.45
CA ASP A 230 -5.99 -18.55 8.16
C ASP A 230 -6.00 -19.73 7.16
N GLY A 231 -5.01 -20.62 7.25
CA GLY A 231 -4.86 -21.77 6.36
C GLY A 231 -4.29 -21.45 4.97
N LEU A 232 -3.77 -20.25 4.75
CA LEU A 232 -3.13 -19.83 3.50
C LEU A 232 -1.63 -19.59 3.72
N ASP A 233 -0.80 -20.10 2.81
CA ASP A 233 0.64 -19.83 2.80
C ASP A 233 0.90 -18.38 2.38
N VAL A 234 1.45 -17.58 3.30
CA VAL A 234 1.69 -16.16 3.10
C VAL A 234 3.10 -15.80 3.53
N ARG A 235 3.81 -15.03 2.69
CA ARG A 235 5.08 -14.42 3.08
C ARG A 235 4.83 -13.13 3.83
N VAL A 236 5.52 -12.91 4.93
CA VAL A 236 5.41 -11.70 5.75
C VAL A 236 6.79 -11.11 6.05
N PRO A 237 6.93 -9.80 6.28
CA PRO A 237 8.17 -9.21 6.77
C PRO A 237 8.56 -9.83 8.12
N ARG A 238 9.81 -10.27 8.26
CA ARG A 238 10.33 -10.88 9.50
C ARG A 238 10.23 -9.93 10.69
N ASN A 239 10.52 -8.65 10.45
CA ASN A 239 10.34 -7.58 11.43
C ASN A 239 9.12 -6.72 11.06
N VAL A 240 7.94 -7.19 11.44
CA VAL A 240 6.66 -6.53 11.15
C VAL A 240 6.61 -5.11 11.74
N SER A 241 7.02 -4.93 12.99
CA SER A 241 7.02 -3.63 13.67
C SER A 241 7.86 -2.59 12.93
N HIS A 242 9.06 -2.98 12.48
CA HIS A 242 9.92 -2.11 11.68
C HIS A 242 9.28 -1.78 10.32
N PHE A 243 8.72 -2.77 9.63
CA PHE A 243 8.06 -2.54 8.34
C PHE A 243 6.87 -1.57 8.47
N LEU A 244 6.04 -1.72 9.50
CA LEU A 244 4.92 -0.82 9.79
C LEU A 244 5.39 0.60 10.16
N ALA A 245 6.47 0.72 10.94
CA ALA A 245 7.06 2.02 11.26
C ALA A 245 7.60 2.73 10.00
N GLN A 246 8.21 1.98 9.07
CA GLN A 246 8.65 2.51 7.78
C GLN A 246 7.49 2.94 6.91
N GLN A 247 6.43 2.14 6.81
CA GLN A 247 5.26 2.45 5.97
C GLN A 247 4.66 3.81 6.32
N ARG A 248 4.57 4.17 7.60
CA ARG A 248 4.04 5.47 8.04
C ARG A 248 4.86 6.68 7.57
N HIS A 249 6.16 6.47 7.37
CA HIS A 249 7.13 7.53 7.02
C HIS A 249 7.76 7.29 5.65
N ALA A 250 7.18 6.42 4.83
CA ALA A 250 7.80 5.96 3.60
C ALA A 250 7.79 7.02 2.49
N HIS A 251 7.15 8.17 2.69
CA HIS A 251 6.96 9.18 1.65
C HIS A 251 8.28 9.57 0.98
N PHE A 252 8.36 9.25 -0.31
CA PHE A 252 9.52 9.50 -1.13
C PHE A 252 9.32 10.79 -1.95
N LEU A 253 10.27 11.71 -1.79
CA LEU A 253 10.34 12.94 -2.57
C LEU A 253 11.27 12.73 -3.75
N GLU A 254 10.71 12.78 -4.97
CA GLU A 254 11.50 12.61 -6.18
C GLU A 254 12.35 13.84 -6.47
N CYS A 255 13.52 13.61 -7.07
CA CYS A 255 14.37 14.69 -7.55
C CYS A 255 13.69 15.40 -8.73
N ARG A 256 13.78 16.72 -8.76
CA ARG A 256 13.45 17.53 -9.92
C ARG A 256 14.60 17.49 -10.93
N TYR A 257 14.71 16.37 -11.65
CA TYR A 257 15.85 16.06 -12.52
C TYR A 257 16.10 17.12 -13.60
N ARG A 258 15.04 17.70 -14.17
CA ARG A 258 15.15 18.74 -15.21
C ARG A 258 15.79 20.00 -14.65
N GLU A 259 15.30 20.49 -13.51
CA GLU A 259 15.83 21.67 -12.83
C GLU A 259 17.24 21.43 -12.30
N ALA A 260 17.49 20.26 -11.70
CA ALA A 260 18.82 19.87 -11.23
C ALA A 260 19.84 19.85 -12.37
N ARG A 261 19.46 19.33 -13.55
CA ARG A 261 20.35 19.36 -14.71
C ARG A 261 20.56 20.77 -15.24
N GLY A 262 19.49 21.59 -15.31
CA GLY A 262 19.61 23.00 -15.69
C GLY A 262 20.59 23.77 -14.78
N PHE A 263 20.57 23.48 -13.48
CA PHE A 263 21.54 24.04 -12.53
C PHE A 263 22.97 23.56 -12.83
N LEU A 264 23.19 22.25 -13.01
CA LEU A 264 24.51 21.69 -13.30
C LEU A 264 25.09 22.11 -14.65
N GLN A 265 24.25 22.49 -15.62
CA GLN A 265 24.70 23.08 -16.89
C GLN A 265 25.27 24.48 -16.71
N LEU A 266 24.73 25.27 -15.78
CA LEU A 266 25.22 26.62 -15.46
C LEU A 266 26.42 26.57 -14.50
N TYR A 267 26.45 25.58 -13.61
CA TYR A 267 27.47 25.40 -12.58
C TYR A 267 28.00 23.96 -12.62
N PRO A 268 28.92 23.64 -13.53
CA PRO A 268 29.46 22.30 -13.66
C PRO A 268 30.25 21.89 -12.43
N ASP A 269 30.23 20.59 -12.13
CA ASP A 269 31.02 20.00 -11.04
C ASP A 269 32.52 20.28 -11.24
N ASP A 270 33.22 20.62 -10.15
CA ASP A 270 34.67 20.62 -10.13
C ASP A 270 35.19 19.17 -10.25
N ALA A 271 35.71 18.85 -11.43
CA ALA A 271 36.27 17.54 -11.77
C ALA A 271 37.78 17.43 -11.44
N SER A 272 38.35 18.41 -10.73
CA SER A 272 39.75 18.35 -10.32
C SER A 272 40.00 17.15 -9.39
N PRO A 273 41.19 16.52 -9.45
CA PRO A 273 41.51 15.40 -8.56
C PRO A 273 41.30 15.69 -7.06
N PRO A 274 41.64 16.89 -6.52
CA PRO A 274 41.35 17.24 -5.14
C PRO A 274 39.86 17.26 -4.81
N ALA A 275 39.02 17.80 -5.70
CA ALA A 275 37.58 17.84 -5.50
C ALA A 275 36.93 16.45 -5.53
N LEU A 276 37.38 15.58 -6.44
CA LEU A 276 36.95 14.19 -6.50
C LEU A 276 37.34 13.42 -5.23
N GLU A 277 38.56 13.62 -4.73
CA GLU A 277 39.03 12.99 -3.50
C GLU A 277 38.24 13.49 -2.27
N PHE A 278 37.99 14.80 -2.19
CA PHE A 278 37.17 15.39 -1.14
C PHE A 278 35.76 14.78 -1.14
N ARG A 279 35.07 14.73 -2.29
CA ARG A 279 33.74 14.12 -2.41
C ARG A 279 33.74 12.67 -1.97
N ARG A 280 34.75 11.89 -2.37
CA ARG A 280 34.89 10.49 -1.94
C ARG A 280 35.02 10.37 -0.42
N LYS A 281 35.88 11.19 0.20
CA LYS A 281 36.07 11.20 1.67
C LYS A 281 34.81 11.64 2.40
N ALA A 282 34.14 12.70 1.91
CA ALA A 282 32.89 13.18 2.47
C ALA A 282 31.78 12.11 2.42
N LYS A 283 31.59 11.43 1.27
CA LYS A 283 30.63 10.33 1.14
C LYS A 283 30.93 9.16 2.07
N ALA A 284 32.21 8.78 2.21
CA ALA A 284 32.61 7.73 3.13
C ALA A 284 32.29 8.10 4.59
N LEU A 285 32.56 9.35 4.99
CA LEU A 285 32.26 9.86 6.33
C LEU A 285 30.74 9.90 6.59
N LEU A 286 29.95 10.42 5.63
CA LEU A 286 28.49 10.45 5.73
C LEU A 286 27.91 9.05 5.85
N HIS A 287 28.42 8.09 5.08
CA HIS A 287 27.99 6.70 5.18
C HIS A 287 28.31 6.11 6.57
N LEU A 288 29.49 6.39 7.12
CA LEU A 288 29.88 5.92 8.44
C LEU A 288 29.00 6.54 9.54
N ALA A 289 28.79 7.86 9.48
CA ALA A 289 27.94 8.59 10.41
C ALA A 289 26.49 8.09 10.39
N ALA A 290 25.92 7.91 9.18
CA ALA A 290 24.58 7.36 9.00
C ALA A 290 24.45 5.96 9.62
N ARG A 291 25.44 5.07 9.42
CA ARG A 291 25.44 3.73 10.05
C ARG A 291 25.56 3.80 11.57
N ALA A 292 26.40 4.69 12.09
CA ALA A 292 26.58 4.85 13.53
C ALA A 292 25.29 5.33 14.20
N LEU A 293 24.68 6.39 13.66
CA LEU A 293 23.41 6.94 14.14
C LEU A 293 22.26 5.93 14.05
N ALA A 294 22.18 5.17 12.95
CA ALA A 294 21.20 4.11 12.80
C ALA A 294 21.33 3.00 13.85
N ARG A 295 22.55 2.60 14.23
CA ARG A 295 22.78 1.58 15.27
C ARG A 295 22.29 2.01 16.65
N ILE A 296 22.38 3.30 16.96
CA ILE A 296 21.89 3.87 18.23
C ILE A 296 20.46 4.39 18.12
N HIS A 297 19.76 4.08 17.04
CA HIS A 297 18.36 4.48 16.79
C HIS A 297 18.12 6.00 16.88
N VAL A 298 19.14 6.80 16.57
CA VAL A 298 19.01 8.27 16.52
C VAL A 298 18.48 8.67 15.15
N PRO A 299 17.31 9.32 15.07
CA PRO A 299 16.81 9.89 13.82
C PRO A 299 17.76 10.98 13.33
N PHE A 300 18.07 10.99 12.04
CA PHE A 300 18.90 12.02 11.43
C PHE A 300 18.38 12.35 10.04
N TRP A 301 18.65 13.57 9.60
CA TRP A 301 18.35 14.04 8.26
C TRP A 301 19.53 14.80 7.69
N ILE A 302 19.62 14.80 6.37
CA ILE A 302 20.59 15.63 5.66
C ILE A 302 20.02 17.04 5.59
N SER A 303 20.78 18.05 6.03
CA SER A 303 20.33 19.44 6.06
C SER A 303 20.93 20.28 4.93
N SER A 304 20.15 21.27 4.47
CA SER A 304 20.60 22.41 3.65
C SER A 304 21.44 22.02 2.42
N GLY A 305 22.67 22.53 2.31
CA GLY A 305 23.54 22.32 1.15
C GLY A 305 23.92 20.86 0.91
N THR A 306 23.99 20.03 1.94
CA THR A 306 24.26 18.58 1.79
C THR A 306 23.06 17.85 1.17
N CYS A 307 21.84 18.33 1.43
CA CYS A 307 20.61 17.78 0.85
C CYS A 307 20.48 18.14 -0.64
N LEU A 308 20.92 19.35 -1.01
CA LEU A 308 20.90 19.85 -2.38
C LEU A 308 22.06 19.32 -3.25
N GLY A 309 23.23 19.08 -2.64
CA GLY A 309 24.46 18.68 -3.33
C GLY A 309 24.69 17.18 -3.48
N GLU A 310 23.86 16.33 -2.85
CA GLU A 310 23.91 14.89 -3.08
C GLU A 310 23.24 14.57 -4.42
N PRO A 311 23.99 14.13 -5.46
CA PRO A 311 23.35 13.63 -6.66
C PRO A 311 22.58 12.35 -6.32
N PRO A 312 21.48 12.05 -7.04
CA PRO A 312 20.70 10.84 -6.83
C PRO A 312 21.64 9.62 -6.84
N PRO A 313 21.51 8.76 -5.82
CA PRO A 313 20.20 8.24 -5.43
C PRO A 313 19.92 8.25 -3.94
N SER A 314 20.60 9.08 -3.16
CA SER A 314 20.38 9.21 -1.72
C SER A 314 18.96 9.73 -1.49
N PRO A 315 18.01 8.94 -0.95
CA PRO A 315 16.67 9.44 -0.69
C PRO A 315 16.76 10.60 0.31
N CYS A 316 16.14 11.73 0.01
CA CYS A 316 15.74 12.70 1.02
C CYS A 316 14.70 12.01 1.92
N ARG A 317 15.15 11.14 2.82
CA ARG A 317 14.29 10.55 3.85
C ARG A 317 13.94 11.67 4.82
N HIS A 318 12.66 12.01 4.92
CA HIS A 318 12.17 12.60 6.16
C HIS A 318 12.25 11.53 7.25
N PRO A 319 12.98 11.73 8.35
CA PRO A 319 12.90 10.84 9.49
C PRO A 319 11.62 11.09 10.27
N MET A 320 11.21 10.02 10.95
CA MET A 320 10.15 9.94 11.94
C MET A 320 10.05 11.22 12.77
N THR A 321 8.92 11.92 12.66
CA THR A 321 8.56 12.95 13.63
C THR A 321 8.17 12.23 14.92
N PRO A 322 8.77 12.57 16.07
CA PRO A 322 8.00 12.53 17.30
C PRO A 322 7.05 13.72 17.21
N ASP A 323 5.78 13.47 16.92
CA ASP A 323 4.76 14.50 17.16
C ASP A 323 4.57 14.66 18.70
N PRO A 324 4.19 15.87 19.14
CA PRO A 324 4.35 16.38 20.50
C PRO A 324 3.61 15.64 21.62
#